data_AF-A0A7Y3N545-F1
#
_entry.id   AF-A0A7Y3N545-F1
#
_cell.length_a   1.000
_cell.length_b   1.000
_cell.length_c   1.000
_cell.angle_alpha   90.00
_cell.angle_beta   90.00
_cell.angle_gamma   90.00
#
_symmetry.space_group_name_H-M   'P 1'
#
loop_
_entity.id
_entity.type
_entity.pdbx_description
1 polymer ?
#
loop_
_entity_poly.entity_id
_entity_poly.type
_entity_poly.pdbx_seq_one_letter_code
_entity_poly.pdbx_strand_id
1 'polypeptide(L)'
;MNNPSYPLEQIAQIKKKRLEEAEKVLFEKKQILIKEQEKLLAVEAERDKVLEHKNDKLQQLRDTLDEGTTSDKIQQMKQYLKIVDEQLLQKEKKVKEQKKHVEEAEKQVEKARQELFQKQQDVEKIKMHHEEWEKEVKAQEEQKLTIETDEIGSNIHSMRKTHPAFKDHPTSKKKKK
;
A
#
# COMPACT_ATOMS: atom_id res chain seq x y z
N MET A 1 21.05 3.86 34.58
CA MET A 1 19.62 3.59 34.32
C MET A 1 19.53 3.08 32.89
N ASN A 2 19.56 1.76 32.68
CA ASN A 2 19.31 1.19 31.35
C ASN A 2 17.79 1.22 31.17
N ASN A 3 17.30 2.09 30.29
CA ASN A 3 15.89 2.07 29.93
C ASN A 3 15.61 0.68 29.33
N PRO A 4 14.65 -0.11 29.82
CA PRO A 4 14.37 -1.41 29.24
C PRO A 4 14.07 -1.22 27.75
N SER A 5 14.79 -1.95 26.90
CA SER A 5 14.56 -1.93 25.46
C SER A 5 13.36 -2.84 25.16
N TYR A 6 12.48 -2.41 24.27
CA TYR A 6 11.31 -3.19 23.90
C TYR A 6 11.71 -4.57 23.36
N PRO A 7 11.22 -5.68 23.95
CA PRO A 7 11.67 -7.02 23.59
C PRO A 7 11.44 -7.39 22.12
N LEU A 8 10.44 -6.78 21.46
CA LEU A 8 10.09 -7.07 20.06
C LEU A 8 10.53 -5.96 19.09
N GLU A 9 11.47 -5.10 19.47
CA GLU A 9 11.96 -3.99 18.65
C GLU A 9 12.51 -4.47 17.29
N GLN A 10 13.28 -5.56 17.29
CA GLN A 10 13.82 -6.14 16.05
C GLN A 10 12.70 -6.62 15.12
N ILE A 11 11.62 -7.16 15.67
CA ILE A 11 10.45 -7.61 14.89
C ILE A 11 9.68 -6.41 14.34
N ALA A 12 9.54 -5.33 15.12
CA ALA A 12 8.94 -4.08 14.66
C ALA A 12 9.71 -3.51 13.46
N GLN A 13 11.04 -3.47 13.55
CA GLN A 13 11.90 -3.00 12.47
C GLN A 13 11.81 -3.89 11.22
N ILE A 14 11.79 -5.22 11.37
CA ILE A 14 11.59 -6.15 10.25
C ILE A 14 10.23 -5.92 9.57
N LYS A 15 9.16 -5.77 10.35
CA LYS A 15 7.81 -5.51 9.81
C LYS A 15 7.72 -4.16 9.11
N LYS A 16 8.38 -3.13 9.63
CA LYS A 16 8.49 -1.83 8.96
C LYS A 16 9.23 -1.93 7.63
N LYS A 17 10.36 -2.63 7.57
CA LYS A 17 11.08 -2.89 6.31
C LYS A 17 10.23 -3.65 5.30
N ARG A 18 9.49 -4.68 5.74
CA ARG A 18 8.56 -5.43 4.87
C ARG A 18 7.42 -4.56 4.34
N LEU A 19 6.96 -3.58 5.12
CA LEU A 19 5.98 -2.60 4.66
C LEU A 19 6.57 -1.71 3.56
N GLU A 20 7.77 -1.16 3.77
CA GLU A 20 8.48 -0.35 2.78
C GLU A 20 8.77 -1.14 1.48
N GLU A 21 9.12 -2.42 1.60
CA GLU A 21 9.28 -3.32 0.44
C GLU A 21 7.95 -3.53 -0.30
N ALA A 22 6.84 -3.74 0.40
CA ALA A 22 5.52 -3.88 -0.21
C ALA A 22 5.08 -2.59 -0.92
N GLU A 23 5.41 -1.41 -0.38
CA GLU A 23 5.16 -0.12 -1.05
C GLU A 23 5.94 0.00 -2.36
N LYS A 24 7.21 -0.40 -2.38
CA LYS A 24 8.03 -0.44 -3.59
C LYS A 24 7.45 -1.39 -4.63
N VAL A 25 7.08 -2.60 -4.21
CA VAL A 25 6.44 -3.59 -5.10
C VAL A 25 5.14 -3.02 -5.69
N LEU A 26 4.28 -2.40 -4.88
CA LEU A 26 3.06 -1.77 -5.37
C LEU A 26 3.35 -0.67 -6.40
N PHE A 27 4.38 0.15 -6.15
CA PHE A 27 4.80 1.18 -7.08
C PHE A 27 5.26 0.58 -8.42
N GLU A 28 6.12 -0.44 -8.38
CA GLU A 28 6.59 -1.14 -9.58
C GLU A 28 5.44 -1.76 -10.38
N LYS A 29 4.47 -2.41 -9.71
CA LYS A 29 3.28 -2.97 -10.38
C LYS A 29 2.42 -1.89 -11.03
N LYS A 30 2.23 -0.74 -10.38
CA LYS A 30 1.53 0.41 -10.99
C LYS A 30 2.26 0.94 -12.22
N GLN A 31 3.58 1.03 -12.19
CA GLN A 31 4.38 1.44 -13.35
C GLN A 31 4.24 0.46 -14.52
N ILE A 32 4.19 -0.85 -14.24
CA ILE A 32 3.94 -1.87 -15.26
C ILE A 32 2.54 -1.68 -15.86
N LEU A 33 1.51 -1.48 -15.02
CA LEU A 33 0.15 -1.23 -15.48
C LEU A 33 0.06 -0.02 -16.42
N ILE A 34 0.70 1.09 -16.06
CA ILE A 34 0.75 2.30 -16.91
C ILE A 34 1.38 1.99 -18.26
N LYS A 35 2.52 1.30 -18.29
CA LYS A 35 3.19 0.91 -19.55
C LYS A 35 2.31 0.00 -20.41
N GLU A 36 1.58 -0.94 -19.81
CA GLU A 36 0.67 -1.83 -20.57
C GLU A 36 -0.56 -1.08 -21.09
N GLN A 37 -1.05 -0.07 -20.36
CA GLN A 37 -2.12 0.83 -20.82
C GLN A 37 -1.65 1.74 -21.97
N GLU A 38 -0.43 2.28 -21.90
CA GLU A 38 0.16 3.06 -23.01
C GLU A 38 0.30 2.21 -24.27
N LYS A 39 0.78 0.97 -24.14
CA LYS A 39 0.83 0.01 -25.24
C LYS A 39 -0.56 -0.30 -25.79
N LEU A 40 -1.56 -0.47 -24.93
CA LEU A 40 -2.94 -0.69 -25.36
C LEU A 40 -3.45 0.46 -26.21
N LEU A 41 -3.24 1.70 -25.76
CA LEU A 41 -3.61 2.91 -26.53
C LEU A 41 -2.92 2.96 -27.89
N ALA A 42 -1.62 2.62 -27.95
CA ALA A 42 -0.89 2.58 -29.22
C ALA A 42 -1.47 1.52 -30.18
N VAL A 43 -1.80 0.33 -29.69
CA VAL A 43 -2.37 -0.76 -30.50
C VAL A 43 -3.82 -0.44 -30.92
N GLU A 44 -4.60 0.21 -30.06
CA GLU A 44 -5.96 0.68 -30.40
C GLU A 44 -5.90 1.78 -31.47
N ALA A 45 -4.97 2.73 -31.38
CA ALA A 45 -4.76 3.75 -32.41
C ALA A 45 -4.34 3.14 -33.76
N GLU A 46 -3.52 2.09 -33.76
CA GLU A 46 -3.20 1.35 -34.99
C GLU A 46 -4.42 0.63 -35.58
N ARG A 47 -5.28 0.04 -34.72
CA ARG A 47 -6.52 -0.58 -35.15
C ARG A 47 -7.47 0.45 -35.77
N ASP A 48 -7.60 1.61 -35.13
CA ASP A 48 -8.48 2.69 -35.58
C ASP A 48 -8.06 3.24 -36.94
N LYS A 49 -6.76 3.41 -37.19
CA LYS A 49 -6.24 3.78 -38.52
C LYS A 49 -6.63 2.77 -39.60
N VAL A 50 -6.59 1.48 -39.31
CA VAL A 50 -7.00 0.43 -40.26
C VAL A 50 -8.51 0.43 -40.47
N LEU A 51 -9.28 0.72 -39.42
CA LEU A 51 -10.73 0.86 -39.49
C LEU A 51 -11.14 2.06 -40.36
N GLU A 52 -10.49 3.22 -40.15
CA GLU A 52 -10.68 4.41 -40.98
C GLU A 52 -10.34 4.12 -42.45
N HIS A 53 -9.18 3.51 -42.71
CA HIS A 53 -8.80 3.11 -44.07
C HIS A 53 -9.81 2.17 -44.72
N LYS A 54 -10.38 1.22 -43.95
CA LYS A 54 -11.46 0.35 -44.43
C LYS A 54 -12.70 1.15 -44.79
N ASN A 55 -13.13 2.08 -43.94
CA ASN A 55 -14.31 2.91 -44.16
C ASN A 55 -14.12 3.83 -45.38
N ASP A 56 -12.95 4.43 -45.53
CA ASP A 56 -12.61 5.24 -46.70
C ASP A 56 -12.67 4.41 -47.99
N LYS A 57 -12.19 3.17 -47.95
CA LYS A 57 -12.25 2.25 -49.10
C LYS A 57 -13.66 1.77 -49.40
N LEU A 58 -14.50 1.60 -48.38
CA LEU A 58 -15.93 1.32 -48.55
C LEU A 58 -16.66 2.51 -49.18
N GLN A 59 -16.35 3.73 -48.74
CA GLN A 59 -16.91 4.94 -49.32
C GLN A 59 -16.48 5.10 -50.78
N GLN A 60 -15.20 4.92 -51.08
CA GLN A 60 -14.69 4.92 -52.46
C GLN A 60 -15.38 3.86 -53.33
N LEU A 61 -15.64 2.67 -52.81
CA LEU A 61 -16.41 1.65 -53.53
C LEU A 61 -17.86 2.08 -53.76
N ARG A 62 -18.47 2.78 -52.79
CA ARG A 62 -19.84 3.27 -52.94
C ARG A 62 -19.92 4.35 -54.02
N ASP A 63 -19.05 5.33 -53.95
CA ASP A 63 -19.01 6.44 -54.91
C ASP A 63 -18.77 5.92 -56.35
N THR A 64 -17.85 4.96 -56.51
CA THR A 64 -17.58 4.30 -57.81
C THR A 64 -18.70 3.38 -58.30
N LEU A 65 -19.58 2.89 -57.42
CA LEU A 65 -20.80 2.18 -57.85
C LEU A 65 -21.85 3.17 -58.36
N ASP A 66 -21.99 4.31 -57.70
CA ASP A 66 -22.94 5.36 -58.06
C ASP A 66 -22.56 6.06 -59.38
N GLU A 67 -21.25 6.16 -59.69
CA GLU A 67 -20.74 6.65 -60.99
C GLU A 67 -20.94 5.68 -62.17
N GLY A 68 -21.28 4.40 -61.92
CA GLY A 68 -21.50 3.40 -62.97
C GLY A 68 -20.20 2.83 -63.58
N THR A 69 -19.44 2.07 -62.80
CA THR A 69 -18.14 1.49 -63.23
C THR A 69 -18.24 0.07 -63.82
N THR A 70 -17.11 -0.40 -64.37
CA THR A 70 -16.96 -1.76 -64.93
C THR A 70 -16.86 -2.84 -63.86
N SER A 71 -17.41 -4.03 -64.17
CA SER A 71 -17.46 -5.19 -63.26
C SER A 71 -16.09 -5.59 -62.69
N ASP A 72 -15.02 -5.51 -63.49
CA ASP A 72 -13.66 -5.90 -63.07
C ASP A 72 -13.11 -5.01 -61.95
N LYS A 73 -13.36 -3.69 -62.01
CA LYS A 73 -12.92 -2.76 -60.97
C LYS A 73 -13.65 -3.03 -59.65
N ILE A 74 -14.94 -3.34 -59.72
CA ILE A 74 -15.76 -3.71 -58.55
C ILE A 74 -15.22 -4.99 -57.89
N GLN A 75 -14.82 -5.99 -58.69
CA GLN A 75 -14.22 -7.22 -58.17
C GLN A 75 -12.87 -6.96 -57.48
N GLN A 76 -11.99 -6.15 -58.09
CA GLN A 76 -10.70 -5.78 -57.50
C GLN A 76 -10.86 -5.05 -56.16
N MET A 77 -11.79 -4.10 -56.07
CA MET A 77 -12.07 -3.37 -54.82
C MET A 77 -12.65 -4.28 -53.75
N LYS A 78 -13.55 -5.21 -54.09
CA LYS A 78 -14.05 -6.22 -53.15
C LYS A 78 -12.94 -7.13 -52.61
N GLN A 79 -11.99 -7.51 -53.46
CA GLN A 79 -10.86 -8.35 -53.03
C GLN A 79 -9.92 -7.57 -52.11
N TYR A 80 -9.69 -6.29 -52.39
CA TYR A 80 -8.93 -5.40 -51.51
C TYR A 80 -9.60 -5.23 -50.14
N LEU A 81 -10.93 -5.05 -50.10
CA LEU A 81 -11.68 -4.97 -48.85
C LEU A 81 -11.54 -6.23 -47.99
N LYS A 82 -11.52 -7.42 -48.60
CA LYS A 82 -11.26 -8.67 -47.87
C LYS A 82 -9.87 -8.69 -47.22
N ILE A 83 -8.85 -8.20 -47.92
CA ILE A 83 -7.48 -8.12 -47.37
C ILE A 83 -7.45 -7.15 -46.19
N VAL A 84 -8.12 -6.00 -46.30
CA VAL A 84 -8.20 -5.02 -45.21
C VAL A 84 -8.99 -5.58 -44.03
N ASP A 85 -10.06 -6.36 -44.27
CA ASP A 85 -10.81 -7.07 -43.23
C ASP A 85 -9.95 -8.08 -42.47
N GLU A 86 -9.10 -8.84 -43.16
CA GLU A 86 -8.15 -9.75 -42.53
C GLU A 86 -7.12 -9.00 -41.67
N GLN A 87 -6.62 -7.87 -42.16
CA GLN A 87 -5.71 -7.00 -41.40
C GLN A 87 -6.39 -6.43 -40.15
N LEU A 88 -7.64 -5.97 -40.26
CA LEU A 88 -8.42 -5.48 -39.14
C LEU A 88 -8.63 -6.58 -38.09
N LEU A 89 -8.99 -7.80 -38.52
CA LEU A 89 -9.14 -8.95 -37.64
C LEU A 89 -7.84 -9.27 -36.88
N GLN A 90 -6.69 -9.19 -37.56
CA GLN A 90 -5.39 -9.39 -36.91
C GLN A 90 -5.10 -8.30 -35.87
N LYS A 91 -5.41 -7.04 -36.17
CA LYS A 91 -5.24 -5.92 -35.23
C LYS A 91 -6.20 -6.04 -34.03
N GLU A 92 -7.44 -6.44 -34.25
CA GLU A 92 -8.39 -6.71 -33.16
C GLU A 92 -7.95 -7.85 -32.24
N LYS A 93 -7.35 -8.91 -32.80
CA LYS A 93 -6.74 -9.98 -31.99
C LYS A 93 -5.61 -9.44 -31.10
N LYS A 94 -4.74 -8.58 -31.65
CA LYS A 94 -3.66 -7.92 -30.88
C LYS A 94 -4.22 -7.02 -29.77
N VAL A 95 -5.27 -6.24 -30.04
CA VAL A 95 -5.95 -5.44 -29.01
C VAL A 95 -6.51 -6.35 -27.91
N LYS A 96 -7.19 -7.44 -28.26
CA LYS A 96 -7.74 -8.39 -27.27
C LYS A 96 -6.65 -9.03 -26.41
N GLU A 97 -5.52 -9.40 -27.01
CA GLU A 97 -4.37 -9.94 -26.30
C GLU A 97 -3.76 -8.90 -25.35
N GLN A 98 -3.57 -7.67 -25.81
CA GLN A 98 -3.08 -6.56 -24.98
C GLN A 98 -4.05 -6.22 -23.83
N LYS A 99 -5.37 -6.31 -24.04
CA LYS A 99 -6.37 -6.14 -22.97
C LYS A 99 -6.22 -7.19 -21.88
N LYS A 100 -5.91 -8.44 -22.23
CA LYS A 100 -5.63 -9.50 -21.23
C LYS A 100 -4.36 -9.19 -20.43
N HIS A 101 -3.32 -8.63 -21.07
CA HIS A 101 -2.12 -8.20 -20.35
C HIS A 101 -2.40 -7.06 -19.37
N VAL A 102 -3.22 -6.09 -19.76
CA VAL A 102 -3.67 -5.01 -18.86
C VAL A 102 -4.48 -5.58 -17.70
N GLU A 103 -5.44 -6.47 -17.96
CA GLU A 103 -6.26 -7.09 -16.91
C GLU A 103 -5.41 -7.90 -15.92
N GLU A 104 -4.41 -8.64 -16.40
CA GLU A 104 -3.48 -9.35 -15.53
C GLU A 104 -2.64 -8.36 -14.70
N ALA A 105 -2.14 -7.29 -15.31
CA ALA A 105 -1.41 -6.24 -14.58
C ALA A 105 -2.28 -5.58 -13.50
N GLU A 106 -3.56 -5.32 -13.76
CA GLU A 106 -4.52 -4.81 -12.78
C GLU A 106 -4.71 -5.78 -11.62
N LYS A 107 -4.88 -7.08 -11.90
CA LYS A 107 -4.97 -8.12 -10.86
C LYS A 107 -3.70 -8.16 -10.00
N GLN A 108 -2.53 -7.99 -10.59
CA GLN A 108 -1.27 -7.97 -9.85
C GLN A 108 -1.12 -6.71 -8.98
N VAL A 109 -1.60 -5.55 -9.45
CA VAL A 109 -1.67 -4.33 -8.63
C VAL A 109 -2.61 -4.52 -7.44
N GLU A 110 -3.77 -5.14 -7.65
CA GLU A 110 -4.73 -5.37 -6.58
C GLU A 110 -4.20 -6.36 -5.53
N LYS A 111 -3.54 -7.45 -5.96
CA LYS A 111 -2.83 -8.35 -5.04
C LYS A 111 -1.78 -7.60 -4.22
N ALA A 112 -0.97 -6.76 -4.85
CA ALA A 112 0.03 -5.95 -4.15
C ALA A 112 -0.59 -4.96 -3.15
N ARG A 113 -1.78 -4.40 -3.44
CA ARG A 113 -2.52 -3.56 -2.49
C ARG A 113 -3.00 -4.35 -1.28
N GLN A 114 -3.55 -5.53 -1.48
CA GLN A 114 -3.99 -6.41 -0.40
C GLN A 114 -2.82 -6.82 0.49
N GLU A 115 -1.68 -7.17 -0.11
CA GLU A 115 -0.45 -7.48 0.63
C GLU A 115 0.04 -6.28 1.44
N LEU A 116 0.08 -5.09 0.84
CA LEU A 116 0.46 -3.86 1.53
C LEU A 116 -0.44 -3.62 2.75
N PHE A 117 -1.75 -3.73 2.57
CA PHE A 117 -2.72 -3.55 3.65
C PHE A 117 -2.49 -4.56 4.79
N GLN A 118 -2.23 -5.83 4.48
CA GLN A 118 -1.90 -6.83 5.49
C GLN A 118 -0.61 -6.47 6.25
N LYS A 119 0.41 -5.94 5.56
CA LYS A 119 1.65 -5.47 6.21
C LYS A 119 1.42 -4.23 7.08
N GLN A 120 0.52 -3.33 6.68
CA GLN A 120 0.14 -2.17 7.50
C GLN A 120 -0.50 -2.61 8.82
N GLN A 121 -1.47 -3.52 8.77
CA GLN A 121 -2.11 -4.08 9.96
C GLN A 121 -1.08 -4.76 10.89
N ASP A 122 -0.13 -5.50 10.30
CA ASP A 122 0.95 -6.15 11.04
C ASP A 122 1.84 -5.16 11.81
N VAL A 123 2.15 -4.01 11.21
CA VAL A 123 2.94 -2.94 11.83
C VAL A 123 2.13 -2.25 12.92
N GLU A 124 0.86 -1.94 12.65
CA GLU A 124 -0.04 -1.30 13.61
C GLU A 124 -0.25 -2.17 14.86
N LYS A 125 -0.41 -3.49 14.67
CA LYS A 125 -0.52 -4.44 15.79
C LYS A 125 0.71 -4.44 16.70
N ILE A 126 1.90 -4.39 16.11
CA ILE A 126 3.15 -4.33 16.89
C ILE A 126 3.30 -2.98 17.59
N LYS A 127 2.85 -1.90 16.95
CA LYS A 127 2.85 -0.56 17.56
C LYS A 127 1.94 -0.51 18.78
N MET A 128 0.72 -1.03 18.68
CA MET A 128 -0.20 -1.12 19.83
C MET A 128 0.40 -1.93 20.98
N HIS A 129 0.95 -3.12 20.69
CA HIS A 129 1.61 -3.93 21.71
C HIS A 129 2.82 -3.22 22.34
N HIS A 130 3.59 -2.46 21.56
CA HIS A 130 4.69 -1.65 22.08
C HIS A 130 4.20 -0.59 23.08
N GLU A 131 3.13 0.13 22.72
CA GLU A 131 2.50 1.13 23.59
C GLU A 131 1.93 0.51 24.88
N GLU A 132 1.34 -0.69 24.80
CA GLU A 132 0.86 -1.45 25.96
C GLU A 132 2.02 -1.87 26.87
N TRP A 133 3.07 -2.43 26.29
CA TRP A 133 4.26 -2.82 27.04
C TRP A 133 4.93 -1.64 27.74
N GLU A 134 5.04 -0.48 27.09
CA GLU A 134 5.58 0.73 27.73
C GLU A 134 4.73 1.16 28.95
N LYS A 135 3.41 1.04 28.87
CA LYS A 135 2.52 1.33 30.01
C LYS A 135 2.73 0.35 31.15
N GLU A 136 2.87 -0.95 30.85
CA GLU A 136 3.13 -1.98 31.86
C GLU A 136 4.48 -1.77 32.56
N VAL A 137 5.54 -1.46 31.79
CA VAL A 137 6.86 -1.17 32.35
C VAL A 137 6.80 0.03 33.29
N LYS A 138 6.15 1.13 32.87
CA LYS A 138 5.97 2.33 33.72
C LYS A 138 5.20 1.99 35.00
N ALA A 139 4.10 1.24 34.89
CA ALA A 139 3.32 0.84 36.05
C ALA A 139 4.14 -0.03 37.03
N GLN A 140 5.00 -0.93 36.53
CA GLN A 140 5.88 -1.74 37.36
C GLN A 140 6.98 -0.89 38.04
N GLU A 141 7.53 0.09 37.35
CA GLU A 141 8.50 1.04 37.92
C GLU A 141 7.84 1.89 39.03
N GLU A 142 6.65 2.42 38.79
CA GLU A 142 5.87 3.17 39.80
C GLU A 142 5.55 2.31 41.03
N GLN A 143 5.18 1.04 40.83
CA GLN A 143 4.91 0.10 41.92
C GLN A 143 6.18 -0.17 42.75
N LYS A 144 7.33 -0.39 42.10
CA LYS A 144 8.61 -0.57 42.79
C LYS A 144 8.99 0.67 43.60
N LEU A 145 8.88 1.86 43.00
CA LEU A 145 9.15 3.13 43.68
C LEU A 145 8.23 3.34 44.89
N THR A 146 6.96 2.94 44.78
CA THR A 146 6.00 3.02 45.90
C THR A 146 6.43 2.11 47.05
N ILE A 147 6.77 0.85 46.74
CA ILE A 147 7.24 -0.12 47.75
C ILE A 147 8.53 0.39 48.42
N GLU A 148 9.51 0.84 47.64
CA GLU A 148 10.77 1.39 48.17
C GLU A 148 10.51 2.61 49.06
N THR A 149 9.59 3.49 48.68
CA THR A 149 9.22 4.68 49.47
C THR A 149 8.55 4.28 50.79
N ASP A 150 7.63 3.31 50.76
CA ASP A 150 6.95 2.79 51.95
C ASP A 150 7.91 2.06 52.90
N GLU A 151 8.85 1.29 52.37
CA GLU A 151 9.92 0.64 53.14
C GLU A 151 10.82 1.67 53.82
N ILE A 152 11.25 2.71 53.08
CA ILE A 152 12.03 3.83 53.65
C ILE A 152 11.23 4.51 54.76
N GLY A 153 9.94 4.81 54.53
CA GLY A 153 9.06 5.43 55.52
C GLY A 153 8.92 4.57 56.80
N SER A 154 8.73 3.27 56.62
CA SER A 154 8.62 2.28 57.71
C SER A 154 9.91 2.12 58.50
N ASN A 155 11.06 2.13 57.81
CA ASN A 155 12.39 2.08 58.42
C ASN A 155 12.67 3.35 59.24
N ILE A 156 12.40 4.53 58.68
CA ILE A 156 12.55 5.81 59.39
C ILE A 156 11.66 5.83 60.65
N HIS A 157 10.41 5.38 60.56
CA HIS A 157 9.50 5.30 61.69
C HIS A 157 10.00 4.33 62.77
N SER A 158 10.50 3.16 62.37
CA SER A 158 11.06 2.14 63.28
C SER A 158 12.32 2.64 63.99
N MET A 159 13.20 3.35 63.27
CA MET A 159 14.39 4.00 63.85
C MET A 159 13.99 5.07 64.89
N ARG A 160 12.96 5.89 64.62
CA ARG A 160 12.45 6.90 65.57
C ARG A 160 11.90 6.29 66.85
N LYS A 161 11.29 5.09 66.79
CA LYS A 161 10.73 4.41 67.98
C LYS A 161 11.81 3.77 68.86
N THR A 162 12.87 3.26 68.26
CA THR A 162 13.91 2.46 68.92
C THR A 162 15.05 3.31 69.50
N HIS A 163 15.30 4.50 68.94
CA HIS A 163 16.38 5.38 69.41
C HIS A 163 15.86 6.48 70.36
N PRO A 164 16.30 6.56 71.63
CA PRO A 164 15.82 7.57 72.60
C PRO A 164 16.23 9.01 72.23
N ALA A 165 17.26 9.21 71.41
CA ALA A 165 17.73 10.54 70.97
C ALA A 165 16.77 11.26 70.01
N PHE A 166 15.75 10.59 69.47
CA PHE A 166 14.75 11.17 68.56
C PHE A 166 13.42 11.53 69.24
N LYS A 167 13.27 11.25 70.54
CA LYS A 167 12.06 11.59 71.32
C LYS A 167 12.00 13.07 71.72
N ASP A 168 13.12 13.79 71.66
CA ASP A 168 13.26 15.14 72.22
C ASP A 168 13.41 16.25 71.16
N HIS A 169 12.66 16.16 70.05
CA HIS A 169 12.44 17.34 69.22
C HIS A 169 11.05 17.94 69.44
N PRO A 170 10.95 19.13 70.07
CA PRO A 170 9.69 19.68 70.51
C PRO A 170 8.86 20.08 69.29
N THR A 171 7.67 19.49 69.19
CA THR A 171 6.60 20.00 68.33
C THR A 171 6.37 21.47 68.69
N SER A 172 6.52 22.34 67.70
CA SER A 172 6.23 23.77 67.82
C SER A 172 4.79 23.94 68.30
N LYS A 173 4.60 24.20 69.59
CA LYS A 173 3.32 24.63 70.15
C LYS A 173 2.89 25.89 69.42
N LYS A 174 1.77 25.78 68.70
CA LYS A 174 0.91 26.91 68.32
C LYS A 174 0.73 27.82 69.55
N LYS A 175 1.37 28.99 69.56
CA LYS A 175 0.96 30.08 70.45
C LYS A 175 -0.23 30.77 69.80
N LYS A 176 -1.43 30.48 70.34
CA LYS A 176 -2.56 31.41 70.27
C LYS A 176 -2.14 32.70 70.99
N LYS A 177 -2.24 33.82 70.31
CA LYS A 177 -2.63 35.12 70.88
C LYS A 177 -3.37 35.89 69.80
#